data_AF-A0A183B672-F1
#
_entry.id   AF-A0A183B672-F1
#
_cell.length_a   1.000
_cell.length_b   1.000
_cell.length_c   1.000
_cell.angle_alpha   90.00
_cell.angle_beta   90.00
_cell.angle_gamma   90.00
#
_symmetry.space_group_name_H-M   'P 1'
#
loop_
_entity.id
_entity.type
_entity.pdbx_description
1 polymer ?
#
loop_
_entity_poly.entity_id
_entity_poly.type
_entity_poly.pdbx_seq_one_letter_code
_entity_poly.pdbx_strand_id
1 'polypeptide(L)'
;MTPEVNFAVQSLDGDHQLQVEKAYTLESLPIQAAYDPPESMKCWPHLKGVHFQKIQNKTVDLLIGTNTPEAHWVQDQRIGNSRQPYALKTVLGCVLLGPARGDRSTARSVNCLATEETMQSPIAKLFEIEFGEDNQGVDLANSQEDKLALESVRSSATVVENHYQLRLPRKRNWREIPFNRYLAEKRLNHLRVRLERDPNLSRKYAEIMETYEKKGYISRVLEHQSNEVRFVPHYQEQTSFLNFALVKLASLTS
;
A
#
# COMPACT_ATOMS: atom_id res chain seq x y z
N MET A 1 -24.43 -2.50 17.00
CA MET A 1 -24.43 -3.91 16.52
C MET A 1 -25.27 -3.95 15.27
N THR A 2 -24.67 -4.27 14.13
CA THR A 2 -25.38 -4.55 12.88
C THR A 2 -26.16 -5.87 13.04
N PRO A 3 -27.46 -5.92 12.71
CA PRO A 3 -28.22 -7.16 12.78
C PRO A 3 -27.60 -8.23 11.88
N GLU A 4 -27.62 -9.48 12.35
CA GLU A 4 -27.20 -10.65 11.59
C GLU A 4 -28.43 -11.42 11.13
N VAL A 5 -28.43 -11.86 9.86
CA VAL A 5 -29.51 -12.65 9.27
C VAL A 5 -28.97 -13.86 8.53
N ASN A 6 -29.78 -14.92 8.47
CA ASN A 6 -29.51 -16.12 7.67
C ASN A 6 -30.53 -16.19 6.54
N PHE A 7 -30.08 -16.48 5.33
CA PHE A 7 -30.96 -16.63 4.18
C PHE A 7 -30.31 -17.51 3.11
N ALA A 8 -31.11 -17.95 2.15
CA ALA A 8 -30.64 -18.71 1.01
C ALA A 8 -30.54 -17.81 -0.24
N VAL A 9 -29.48 -17.98 -1.02
CA VAL A 9 -29.31 -17.34 -2.32
C VAL A 9 -29.42 -18.39 -3.40
N GLN A 10 -30.22 -18.11 -4.42
CA GLN A 10 -30.36 -18.98 -5.58
C GLN A 10 -29.69 -18.34 -6.80
N SER A 11 -29.03 -19.17 -7.62
CA SER A 11 -28.57 -18.75 -8.94
C SER A 11 -29.75 -18.35 -9.81
N LEU A 12 -29.54 -17.40 -10.71
CA LEU A 12 -30.58 -16.91 -11.62
C LEU A 12 -31.08 -18.00 -12.59
N ASP A 13 -30.26 -19.01 -12.88
CA ASP A 13 -30.65 -20.17 -13.69
C ASP A 13 -31.50 -21.18 -12.87
N GLY A 14 -31.58 -21.02 -11.55
CA GLY A 14 -32.34 -21.89 -10.63
C GLY A 14 -31.60 -23.16 -10.18
N ASP A 15 -30.52 -23.53 -10.86
CA ASP A 15 -29.81 -24.80 -10.69
C ASP A 15 -29.11 -24.98 -9.33
N HIS A 16 -28.74 -23.88 -8.67
CA HIS A 16 -27.96 -23.90 -7.45
C HIS A 16 -28.57 -22.98 -6.41
N GLN A 17 -28.60 -23.45 -5.16
CA GLN A 17 -28.99 -22.68 -3.99
C GLN A 17 -27.93 -22.88 -2.91
N LEU A 18 -27.53 -21.79 -2.25
CA LEU A 18 -26.57 -21.82 -1.16
C LEU A 18 -27.11 -21.07 0.06
N GLN A 19 -26.71 -21.51 1.25
CA GLN A 19 -27.07 -20.84 2.50
C GLN A 19 -26.00 -19.80 2.85
N VAL A 20 -26.43 -18.60 3.18
CA VAL A 20 -25.59 -17.53 3.71
C VAL A 20 -25.93 -17.38 5.18
N GLU A 21 -24.94 -17.66 6.03
CA GLU A 21 -25.06 -17.54 7.49
C GLU A 21 -24.38 -16.27 7.99
N LYS A 22 -24.97 -15.65 9.03
CA LYS A 22 -24.43 -14.47 9.72
C LYS A 22 -24.13 -13.29 8.78
N ALA A 23 -25.04 -13.03 7.85
CA ALA A 23 -24.94 -11.87 6.99
C ALA A 23 -25.30 -10.60 7.76
N TYR A 24 -24.41 -9.60 7.73
CA TYR A 24 -24.68 -8.29 8.33
C TYR A 24 -25.62 -7.46 7.48
N THR A 25 -26.62 -6.85 8.11
CA THR A 25 -27.55 -5.93 7.42
C THR A 25 -27.11 -4.49 7.57
N LEU A 26 -27.16 -3.74 6.48
CA LEU A 26 -26.97 -2.29 6.42
C LEU A 26 -28.22 -1.66 5.77
N GLU A 27 -28.55 -0.41 6.12
CA GLU A 27 -29.67 0.30 5.46
C GLU A 27 -29.42 0.50 3.96
N SER A 28 -28.16 0.71 3.58
CA SER A 28 -27.71 0.82 2.20
C SER A 28 -26.26 0.37 2.07
N LEU A 29 -25.95 -0.38 1.02
CA LEU A 29 -24.58 -0.77 0.70
C LEU A 29 -23.86 0.38 -0.01
N PRO A 30 -22.71 0.86 0.49
CA PRO A 30 -21.95 1.97 -0.12
C PRO A 30 -21.16 1.48 -1.35
N ILE A 31 -21.89 0.96 -2.33
CA ILE A 31 -21.35 0.23 -3.48
C ILE A 31 -21.94 0.82 -4.74
N GLN A 32 -21.13 0.91 -5.79
CA GLN A 32 -21.62 1.32 -7.08
C GLN A 32 -22.59 0.32 -7.69
N ALA A 33 -23.52 0.83 -8.50
CA ALA A 33 -24.43 0.01 -9.25
C ALA A 33 -23.69 -1.05 -10.10
N ALA A 34 -24.27 -2.23 -10.20
CA ALA A 34 -23.77 -3.31 -11.02
C ALA A 34 -23.61 -2.86 -12.49
N TYR A 35 -22.49 -3.24 -13.11
CA TYR A 35 -22.18 -2.91 -14.49
C TYR A 35 -22.41 -4.12 -15.38
N ASP A 36 -23.06 -3.91 -16.52
CA ASP A 36 -23.21 -4.95 -17.55
C ASP A 36 -21.85 -5.15 -18.24
N PRO A 37 -21.40 -6.39 -18.47
CA PRO A 37 -20.15 -6.63 -19.17
C PRO A 37 -20.08 -5.88 -20.51
N PRO A 38 -18.92 -5.26 -20.85
CA PRO A 38 -18.82 -4.35 -21.97
C PRO A 38 -18.97 -5.10 -23.30
N GLU A 39 -19.57 -4.46 -24.31
CA GLU A 39 -19.74 -5.08 -25.64
C GLU A 39 -18.42 -5.49 -26.30
N SER A 40 -17.32 -4.79 -25.98
CA SER A 40 -15.96 -5.11 -26.44
C SER A 40 -15.50 -6.50 -26.00
N MET A 41 -16.20 -7.15 -25.08
CA MET A 41 -16.01 -8.56 -24.77
C MET A 41 -16.12 -9.46 -26.00
N LYS A 42 -17.05 -9.16 -26.93
CA LYS A 42 -17.29 -9.96 -28.13
C LYS A 42 -16.05 -10.07 -29.03
N CYS A 43 -15.08 -9.17 -28.87
CA CYS A 43 -13.82 -9.19 -29.60
C CYS A 43 -12.84 -10.29 -29.13
N TRP A 44 -13.08 -10.89 -27.96
CA TRP A 44 -12.20 -11.94 -27.40
C TRP A 44 -12.66 -13.34 -27.83
N PRO A 45 -11.87 -14.09 -28.61
CA PRO A 45 -12.28 -15.39 -29.12
C PRO A 45 -12.61 -16.42 -28.02
N HIS A 46 -11.84 -16.41 -26.92
CA HIS A 46 -12.02 -17.34 -25.80
C HIS A 46 -13.27 -17.05 -24.95
N LEU A 47 -13.83 -15.85 -25.05
CA LEU A 47 -15.07 -15.46 -24.35
C LEU A 47 -16.33 -15.68 -25.21
N LYS A 48 -16.19 -16.19 -26.44
CA LYS A 48 -17.34 -16.53 -27.28
C LYS A 48 -18.17 -17.63 -26.61
N GLY A 49 -19.48 -17.41 -26.56
CA GLY A 49 -20.44 -18.35 -25.95
C GLY A 49 -20.58 -18.24 -24.43
N VAL A 50 -19.84 -17.34 -23.77
CA VAL A 50 -20.12 -17.02 -22.37
C VAL A 50 -21.35 -16.14 -22.29
N HIS A 51 -22.39 -16.63 -21.62
CA HIS A 51 -23.62 -15.89 -21.40
C HIS A 51 -23.54 -15.15 -20.06
N PHE A 52 -23.57 -13.82 -20.12
CA PHE A 52 -23.76 -12.97 -18.94
C PHE A 52 -25.21 -12.50 -18.94
N GLN A 53 -25.92 -12.80 -17.86
CA GLN A 53 -27.30 -12.34 -17.73
C GLN A 53 -27.34 -10.82 -17.58
N LYS A 54 -28.26 -10.16 -18.29
CA LYS A 54 -28.49 -8.72 -18.15
C LYS A 54 -29.24 -8.46 -16.85
N ILE A 55 -28.70 -7.58 -16.02
CA ILE A 55 -29.30 -7.24 -14.73
C ILE A 55 -30.22 -6.02 -14.94
N GLN A 56 -31.53 -6.20 -14.74
CA GLN A 56 -32.50 -5.11 -14.90
C GLN A 56 -32.36 -4.07 -13.78
N ASN A 57 -32.20 -4.52 -12.53
CA ASN A 57 -31.96 -3.66 -11.37
C ASN A 57 -30.48 -3.64 -11.02
N LYS A 58 -29.82 -2.51 -11.25
CA LYS A 58 -28.38 -2.35 -11.00
C LYS A 58 -28.04 -2.08 -9.54
N THR A 59 -29.02 -1.96 -8.65
CA THR A 59 -28.77 -1.85 -7.21
C THR A 59 -28.16 -3.14 -6.68
N VAL A 60 -27.09 -3.03 -5.91
CA VAL A 60 -26.44 -4.16 -5.26
C VAL A 60 -27.00 -4.28 -3.85
N ASP A 61 -27.77 -5.35 -3.61
CA ASP A 61 -28.42 -5.59 -2.32
C ASP A 61 -27.62 -6.56 -1.42
N LEU A 62 -26.70 -7.32 -2.01
CA LEU A 62 -25.96 -8.37 -1.31
C LEU A 62 -24.49 -8.38 -1.72
N LEU A 63 -23.62 -8.48 -0.72
CA LEU A 63 -22.22 -8.84 -0.89
C LEU A 63 -21.92 -10.19 -0.27
N ILE A 64 -21.28 -11.05 -1.07
CA ILE A 64 -20.83 -12.36 -0.62
C ILE A 64 -19.31 -12.32 -0.49
N GLY A 65 -18.85 -12.33 0.76
CA GLY A 65 -17.44 -12.38 1.09
C GLY A 65 -16.85 -13.78 0.94
N THR A 66 -15.58 -13.92 1.32
CA THR A 66 -14.86 -15.21 1.31
C THR A 66 -15.26 -16.14 2.46
N ASN A 67 -16.06 -15.66 3.42
CA ASN A 67 -16.68 -16.46 4.47
C ASN A 67 -17.78 -17.43 3.95
N THR A 68 -18.23 -17.25 2.70
CA THR A 68 -19.10 -18.19 1.99
C THR A 68 -18.34 -18.79 0.80
N PRO A 69 -17.40 -19.73 1.03
CA PRO A 69 -16.50 -20.23 -0.01
C PRO A 69 -17.23 -20.93 -1.17
N GLU A 70 -18.37 -21.57 -0.87
CA GLU A 70 -19.19 -22.29 -1.85
C GLU A 70 -19.64 -21.40 -3.00
N ALA A 71 -19.98 -20.13 -2.71
CA ALA A 71 -20.38 -19.14 -3.71
C ALA A 71 -19.29 -18.85 -4.75
N HIS A 72 -18.04 -19.13 -4.41
CA HIS A 72 -16.85 -18.86 -5.23
C HIS A 72 -16.30 -20.12 -5.92
N TRP A 73 -16.93 -21.29 -5.75
CA TRP A 73 -16.51 -22.50 -6.45
C TRP A 73 -16.65 -22.32 -7.97
N VAL A 74 -15.55 -22.58 -8.67
CA VAL A 74 -15.44 -22.44 -10.12
C VAL A 74 -15.87 -23.75 -10.80
N GLN A 75 -16.90 -23.68 -11.63
CA GLN A 75 -17.44 -24.79 -12.42
C GLN A 75 -16.83 -24.86 -13.82
N ASP A 76 -16.57 -23.71 -14.45
CA ASP A 76 -15.89 -23.59 -15.74
C ASP A 76 -15.06 -22.30 -15.80
N GLN A 77 -14.04 -22.27 -16.66
CA GLN A 77 -13.20 -21.09 -16.87
C GLN A 77 -12.83 -20.90 -18.34
N ARG A 78 -12.87 -19.66 -18.80
CA ARG A 78 -12.47 -19.23 -20.15
C ARG A 78 -11.27 -18.32 -20.08
N ILE A 79 -10.09 -18.88 -20.29
CA ILE A 79 -8.81 -18.20 -20.13
C ILE A 79 -8.26 -17.78 -21.50
N GLY A 80 -7.85 -16.52 -21.60
CA GLY A 80 -7.16 -15.97 -22.77
C GLY A 80 -5.64 -15.93 -22.59
N ASN A 81 -4.97 -15.16 -23.44
CA ASN A 81 -3.54 -14.91 -23.30
C ASN A 81 -3.23 -13.92 -22.17
N SER A 82 -1.94 -13.74 -21.88
CA SER A 82 -1.47 -12.77 -20.89
C SER A 82 -2.06 -11.36 -21.12
N ARG A 83 -2.49 -10.72 -20.03
CA ARG A 83 -3.13 -9.38 -20.01
C ARG A 83 -4.46 -9.28 -20.76
N GLN A 84 -5.16 -10.40 -20.98
CA GLN A 84 -6.52 -10.42 -21.50
C GLN A 84 -7.52 -10.68 -20.35
N PRO A 85 -8.79 -10.27 -20.51
CA PRO A 85 -9.82 -10.65 -19.56
C PRO A 85 -10.12 -12.15 -19.66
N TYR A 86 -10.62 -12.74 -18.58
CA TYR A 86 -11.04 -14.13 -18.50
C TYR A 86 -12.37 -14.23 -17.77
N ALA A 87 -13.14 -15.29 -18.03
CA ALA A 87 -14.42 -15.51 -17.38
C ALA A 87 -14.38 -16.76 -16.50
N LEU A 88 -15.09 -16.70 -15.37
CA LEU A 88 -15.34 -17.84 -14.48
C LEU A 88 -16.85 -18.09 -14.44
N LYS A 89 -17.28 -19.33 -14.57
CA LYS A 89 -18.63 -19.75 -14.17
C LYS A 89 -18.54 -20.23 -12.73
N THR A 90 -19.13 -19.50 -11.80
CA THR A 90 -19.32 -19.96 -10.42
C THR A 90 -20.70 -20.58 -10.26
N VAL A 91 -20.97 -21.15 -9.08
CA VAL A 91 -22.29 -21.68 -8.72
C VAL A 91 -23.42 -20.64 -8.83
N LEU A 92 -23.12 -19.36 -8.60
CA LEU A 92 -24.13 -18.29 -8.67
C LEU A 92 -24.25 -17.67 -10.06
N GLY A 93 -23.20 -17.69 -10.88
CA GLY A 93 -23.25 -17.09 -12.22
C GLY A 93 -21.88 -16.90 -12.88
N CYS A 94 -21.89 -16.25 -14.04
CA CYS A 94 -20.67 -15.92 -14.78
C CYS A 94 -20.06 -14.61 -14.26
N VAL A 95 -18.76 -14.62 -13.97
CA VAL A 95 -17.97 -13.45 -13.55
C VAL A 95 -16.91 -13.16 -14.61
N LEU A 96 -16.77 -11.88 -14.99
CA LEU A 96 -15.70 -11.41 -15.87
C LEU A 96 -14.59 -10.76 -15.05
N LEU A 97 -13.35 -11.17 -15.28
CA LEU A 97 -12.17 -10.68 -14.57
C LEU A 97 -11.10 -10.18 -15.55
N GLY A 98 -10.32 -9.19 -15.14
CA GLY A 98 -9.21 -8.65 -15.93
C GLY A 98 -9.57 -7.40 -16.75
N PRO A 99 -8.63 -6.92 -17.57
CA PRO A 99 -8.75 -5.62 -18.23
C PRO A 99 -9.78 -5.65 -19.36
N ALA A 100 -10.78 -4.79 -19.30
CA ALA A 100 -11.66 -4.52 -20.44
C ALA A 100 -10.89 -3.68 -21.48
N ARG A 101 -10.80 -4.16 -22.72
CA ARG A 101 -10.28 -3.35 -23.84
C ARG A 101 -11.35 -2.34 -24.25
N GLY A 102 -10.94 -1.09 -24.45
CA GLY A 102 -11.72 -0.13 -25.23
C GLY A 102 -12.98 0.39 -24.55
N ASP A 103 -12.80 1.12 -23.45
CA ASP A 103 -13.41 2.43 -23.32
C ASP A 103 -12.51 3.25 -22.40
N ARG A 104 -12.24 4.52 -22.71
CA ARG A 104 -11.54 5.42 -21.77
C ARG A 104 -12.54 5.89 -20.72
N SER A 105 -13.31 4.96 -20.14
CA SER A 105 -14.17 5.25 -19.01
C SER A 105 -13.27 5.69 -17.86
N THR A 106 -13.44 6.94 -17.47
CA THR A 106 -12.78 7.59 -16.33
C THR A 106 -13.29 7.06 -14.99
N ALA A 107 -14.29 6.19 -14.98
CA ALA A 107 -14.87 5.60 -13.78
C ALA A 107 -13.94 4.51 -13.22
N ARG A 108 -12.97 4.93 -12.40
CA ARG A 108 -12.33 4.05 -11.42
C ARG A 108 -13.19 4.07 -10.18
N SER A 109 -13.64 2.89 -9.75
CA SER A 109 -14.35 2.75 -8.50
C SER A 109 -13.61 1.81 -7.56
N VAL A 110 -13.55 2.23 -6.31
CA VAL A 110 -13.06 1.42 -5.20
C VAL A 110 -14.20 1.41 -4.20
N ASN A 111 -14.80 0.25 -3.98
CA ASN A 111 -15.85 0.09 -2.98
C ASN A 111 -15.13 -0.23 -1.65
N CYS A 112 -15.09 0.75 -0.75
CA CYS A 112 -14.53 0.56 0.59
C CYS A 112 -15.67 0.23 1.54
N LEU A 113 -15.73 -1.02 1.99
CA LEU A 113 -16.61 -1.41 3.10
C LEU A 113 -15.86 -1.11 4.39
N ALA A 114 -16.04 0.11 4.92
CA ALA A 114 -15.58 0.40 6.26
C ALA A 114 -16.54 -0.28 7.24
N THR A 115 -16.13 -1.42 7.79
CA THR A 115 -16.76 -1.94 9.02
C THR A 115 -16.51 -0.93 10.14
N GLU A 116 -17.52 -0.64 10.96
CA GLU A 116 -17.45 0.36 12.04
C GLU A 116 -16.44 0.03 13.16
N GLU A 117 -15.76 -1.12 13.10
CA GLU A 117 -14.41 -1.19 13.66
C GLU A 117 -13.51 -0.34 12.78
N THR A 118 -13.55 0.96 13.05
CA THR A 118 -12.59 1.94 12.57
C THR A 118 -11.23 1.24 12.55
N MET A 119 -10.63 1.12 11.37
CA MET A 119 -9.23 0.67 11.25
C MET A 119 -8.31 1.51 12.15
N GLN A 120 -8.78 2.64 12.65
CA GLN A 120 -8.19 3.38 13.75
C GLN A 120 -7.87 2.52 14.97
N SER A 121 -8.64 1.50 15.38
CA SER A 121 -8.30 0.69 16.57
C SER A 121 -7.04 -0.16 16.34
N PRO A 122 -6.94 -0.98 15.27
CA PRO A 122 -5.71 -1.70 14.96
C PRO A 122 -4.53 -0.78 14.61
N ILE A 123 -4.79 0.31 13.88
CA ILE A 123 -3.76 1.29 13.50
C ILE A 123 -3.29 2.08 14.71
N ALA A 124 -4.19 2.53 15.59
CA ALA A 124 -3.84 3.19 16.84
C ALA A 124 -3.10 2.23 17.76
N LYS A 125 -3.50 0.96 17.87
CA LYS A 125 -2.73 -0.05 18.60
C LYS A 125 -1.34 -0.27 18.01
N LEU A 126 -1.21 -0.27 16.68
CA LEU A 126 0.10 -0.35 16.02
C LEU A 126 0.96 0.87 16.40
N PHE A 127 0.39 2.08 16.34
CA PHE A 127 1.07 3.31 16.74
C PHE A 127 1.36 3.37 18.26
N GLU A 128 0.47 2.86 19.11
CA GLU A 128 0.67 2.77 20.56
C GLU A 128 1.80 1.79 20.89
N ILE A 129 1.94 0.69 20.15
CA ILE A 129 3.08 -0.23 20.31
C ILE A 129 4.38 0.43 19.83
N GLU A 130 4.34 1.19 18.72
CA GLU A 130 5.53 1.78 18.10
C GLU A 130 6.01 3.07 18.81
N PHE A 131 5.10 3.82 19.44
CA PHE A 131 5.36 5.13 20.04
C PHE A 131 4.91 5.27 21.51
N GLY A 132 4.30 4.25 22.11
CA GLY A 132 3.87 4.28 23.51
C GLY A 132 5.06 4.26 24.47
N GLU A 133 5.02 5.13 25.47
CA GLU A 133 6.07 5.29 26.49
C GLU A 133 6.19 4.07 27.42
N ASP A 134 5.22 3.15 27.40
CA ASP A 134 5.11 2.01 28.32
C ASP A 134 5.55 0.66 27.70
N ASN A 135 6.59 0.70 26.86
CA ASN A 135 7.24 -0.51 26.31
C ASN A 135 8.17 -1.20 27.33
N GLN A 136 7.78 -1.22 28.62
CA GLN A 136 8.42 -2.09 29.61
C GLN A 136 7.77 -3.48 29.56
N GLY A 137 8.15 -4.29 28.57
CA GLY A 137 7.95 -5.74 28.67
C GLY A 137 7.24 -6.45 27.53
N VAL A 138 7.05 -5.82 26.36
CA VAL A 138 6.80 -6.65 25.17
C VAL A 138 8.15 -7.17 24.71
N ASP A 139 8.45 -8.41 25.08
CA ASP A 139 9.60 -9.16 24.59
C ASP A 139 9.34 -9.50 23.09
N LEU A 140 9.33 -8.47 22.24
CA LEU A 140 9.47 -8.66 20.81
C LEU A 140 10.81 -9.35 20.66
N ALA A 141 10.77 -10.65 20.34
CA ALA A 141 11.97 -11.41 20.06
C ALA A 141 12.77 -10.68 18.99
N ASN A 142 13.80 -9.96 19.41
CA ASN A 142 14.60 -9.10 18.54
C ASN A 142 15.03 -9.94 17.33
N SER A 143 14.69 -9.48 16.13
CA SER A 143 15.16 -10.14 14.92
C SER A 143 16.69 -10.12 14.91
N GLN A 144 17.30 -10.98 14.08
CA GLN A 144 18.76 -10.96 13.97
C GLN A 144 19.27 -9.61 13.45
N GLU A 145 18.48 -8.88 12.66
CA GLU A 145 18.79 -7.51 12.25
C GLU A 145 18.73 -6.53 13.43
N ASP A 146 17.73 -6.65 14.31
CA ASP A 146 17.56 -5.77 15.48
C ASP A 146 18.70 -5.92 16.48
N LYS A 147 19.13 -7.17 16.74
CA LYS A 147 20.28 -7.45 17.61
C LYS A 147 21.55 -6.77 17.10
N LEU A 148 21.80 -6.86 15.79
CA LEU A 148 22.96 -6.22 15.16
C LEU A 148 22.86 -4.69 15.14
N ALA A 149 21.66 -4.15 14.91
CA ALA A 149 21.41 -2.72 14.97
C ALA A 149 21.67 -2.18 16.40
N LEU A 150 21.13 -2.86 17.42
CA LEU A 150 21.36 -2.53 18.82
C LEU A 150 22.85 -2.61 19.20
N GLU A 151 23.56 -3.64 18.76
CA GLU A 151 25.00 -3.78 18.98
C GLU A 151 25.79 -2.65 18.30
N SER A 152 25.46 -2.31 17.06
CA SER A 152 26.08 -1.18 16.34
C SER A 152 25.83 0.15 17.04
N VAL A 153 24.63 0.40 17.55
CA VAL A 153 24.29 1.62 18.28
C VAL A 153 25.04 1.66 19.61
N ARG A 154 25.00 0.57 20.40
CA ARG A 154 25.69 0.47 21.69
C ARG A 154 27.20 0.66 21.57
N SER A 155 27.82 0.06 20.55
CA SER A 155 29.27 0.14 20.32
C SER A 155 29.75 1.50 19.78
N SER A 156 28.84 2.34 19.27
CA SER A 156 29.18 3.64 18.67
C SER A 156 28.64 4.84 19.44
N ALA A 157 27.95 4.61 20.55
CA ALA A 157 27.39 5.64 21.39
C ALA A 157 28.49 6.46 22.06
N THR A 158 28.55 7.74 21.74
CA THR A 158 29.48 8.71 22.34
C THR A 158 28.71 9.98 22.69
N VAL A 159 29.19 10.72 23.70
CA VAL A 159 28.64 12.04 24.03
C VAL A 159 29.63 13.09 23.56
N VAL A 160 29.19 13.95 22.65
CA VAL A 160 29.98 15.07 22.12
C VAL A 160 29.19 16.34 22.36
N GLU A 161 29.81 17.30 23.07
CA GLU A 161 29.20 18.61 23.37
C GLU A 161 27.78 18.50 23.95
N ASN A 162 27.60 17.61 24.93
CA ASN A 162 26.31 17.35 25.59
C ASN A 162 25.22 16.73 24.69
N HIS A 163 25.59 16.19 23.52
CA HIS A 163 24.70 15.47 22.62
C HIS A 163 25.16 14.02 22.42
N TYR A 164 24.21 13.08 22.38
CA TYR A 164 24.51 11.70 22.01
C TYR A 164 24.74 11.61 20.49
N GLN A 165 25.95 11.18 20.13
CA GLN A 165 26.29 10.78 18.77
C GLN A 165 26.28 9.25 18.69
N LEU A 166 25.52 8.73 17.74
CA LEU A 166 25.38 7.31 17.48
C LEU A 166 25.67 7.08 16.00
N ARG A 167 26.37 5.99 15.68
CA ARG A 167 26.48 5.57 14.28
C ARG A 167 25.13 5.01 13.85
N LEU A 168 24.64 5.49 12.71
CA LEU A 168 23.47 4.94 12.04
C LEU A 168 23.63 3.42 11.81
N PRO A 169 22.79 2.55 12.42
CA PRO A 169 22.85 1.12 12.19
C PRO A 169 22.46 0.83 10.74
N ARG A 170 23.41 0.31 9.96
CA ARG A 170 23.18 -0.06 8.57
C ARG A 170 22.70 -1.50 8.49
N LYS A 171 21.85 -1.79 7.50
CA LYS A 171 21.63 -3.19 7.10
C LYS A 171 22.95 -3.83 6.68
N ARG A 172 23.17 -5.09 7.07
CA ARG A 172 24.36 -5.91 6.75
C ARG A 172 24.68 -5.88 5.25
N ASN A 173 23.63 -5.81 4.45
CA ASN A 173 23.68 -5.89 2.99
C ASN A 173 23.45 -4.53 2.32
N TRP A 174 23.85 -3.41 2.93
CA TRP A 174 23.68 -2.08 2.29
C TRP A 174 24.34 -1.99 0.90
N ARG A 175 25.38 -2.81 0.64
CA ARG A 175 26.01 -2.96 -0.68
C ARG A 175 25.10 -3.62 -1.72
N GLU A 176 24.16 -4.46 -1.29
CA GLU A 176 23.14 -5.10 -2.14
C GLU A 176 21.97 -4.17 -2.47
N ILE A 177 21.87 -3.00 -1.84
CA ILE A 177 20.91 -1.97 -2.29
C ILE A 177 21.23 -1.70 -3.77
N PRO A 178 20.26 -1.88 -4.68
CA PRO A 178 20.52 -1.67 -6.09
C PRO A 178 20.89 -0.21 -6.35
N PHE A 179 21.57 0.05 -7.47
CA PHE A 179 21.86 1.41 -7.92
C PHE A 179 20.57 2.22 -8.05
N ASN A 180 20.32 3.11 -7.09
CA ASN A 180 19.03 3.78 -6.93
C ASN A 180 19.04 5.26 -7.34
N ARG A 181 20.09 5.70 -8.06
CA ARG A 181 20.24 7.08 -8.55
C ARG A 181 19.03 7.55 -9.34
N TYR A 182 18.59 6.76 -10.32
CA TYR A 182 17.42 7.08 -11.14
C TYR A 182 16.17 7.36 -10.29
N LEU A 183 15.93 6.54 -9.26
CA LEU A 183 14.79 6.70 -8.37
C LEU A 183 14.94 7.95 -7.49
N ALA A 184 16.15 8.22 -6.99
CA ALA A 184 16.44 9.42 -6.20
C ALA A 184 16.24 10.71 -7.01
N GLU A 185 16.72 10.74 -8.26
CA GLU A 185 16.53 11.88 -9.17
C GLU A 185 15.04 12.10 -9.50
N LYS A 186 14.29 11.02 -9.75
CA LYS A 186 12.84 11.12 -9.97
C LYS A 186 12.10 11.69 -8.77
N ARG A 187 12.45 11.25 -7.56
CA ARG A 187 11.89 11.78 -6.30
C ARG A 187 12.26 13.25 -6.09
N LEU A 188 13.51 13.62 -6.38
CA LEU A 188 13.97 15.01 -6.31
C LEU A 188 13.16 15.90 -7.27
N ASN A 189 12.90 15.44 -8.49
CA ASN A 189 12.06 16.17 -9.43
C ASN A 189 10.63 16.35 -8.93
N HIS A 190 10.04 15.34 -8.30
CA HIS A 190 8.71 15.45 -7.71
C HIS A 190 8.70 16.48 -6.57
N LEU A 191 9.72 16.45 -5.71
CA LEU A 191 9.88 17.44 -4.65
C LEU A 191 10.03 18.85 -5.23
N ARG A 192 10.85 19.02 -6.27
CA ARG A 192 11.02 20.31 -6.96
C ARG A 192 9.68 20.87 -7.45
N VAL A 193 8.90 20.08 -8.18
CA VAL A 193 7.58 20.49 -8.68
C VAL A 193 6.63 20.85 -7.52
N ARG A 194 6.71 20.14 -6.40
CA ARG A 194 5.90 20.45 -5.21
C ARG A 194 6.32 21.77 -4.55
N LEU A 195 7.62 22.03 -4.42
CA LEU A 195 8.15 23.27 -3.84
C LEU A 195 7.88 24.48 -4.75
N GLU A 196 7.90 24.30 -6.08
CA GLU A 196 7.53 25.35 -7.04
C GLU A 196 6.05 25.75 -6.94
N ARG A 197 5.17 24.82 -6.55
CA ARG A 197 3.73 25.07 -6.40
C ARG A 197 3.37 25.75 -5.08
N ASP A 198 4.17 25.55 -4.03
CA ASP A 198 3.92 26.11 -2.70
C ASP A 198 5.15 26.91 -2.19
N PRO A 199 5.16 28.24 -2.39
CA PRO A 199 6.25 29.10 -1.96
C PRO A 199 6.51 29.10 -0.45
N ASN A 200 5.49 28.84 0.38
CA ASN A 200 5.65 28.78 1.83
C ASN A 200 6.35 27.49 2.25
N LEU A 201 6.00 26.36 1.63
CA LEU A 201 6.71 25.10 1.84
C LEU A 201 8.16 25.19 1.36
N SER A 202 8.40 25.83 0.22
CA SER A 202 9.75 26.08 -0.32
C SER A 202 10.65 26.82 0.68
N ARG A 203 10.14 27.93 1.25
CA ARG A 203 10.88 28.72 2.26
C ARG A 203 11.24 27.88 3.49
N LYS A 204 10.28 27.16 4.07
CA LYS A 204 10.51 26.29 5.24
C LYS A 204 11.51 25.17 4.92
N TYR A 205 11.43 24.59 3.72
CA TYR A 205 12.37 23.56 3.27
C TYR A 205 13.81 24.10 3.21
N ALA A 206 13.99 25.30 2.66
CA ALA A 206 15.29 25.95 2.56
C ALA A 206 15.89 26.26 3.94
N GLU A 207 15.10 26.83 4.86
CA GLU A 207 15.53 27.12 6.23
C GLU A 207 16.02 25.86 6.98
N ILE A 208 15.33 24.74 6.82
CA ILE A 208 15.73 23.46 7.41
C ILE A 208 17.06 22.97 6.82
N MET A 209 17.21 23.03 5.50
CA MET A 209 18.45 22.60 4.83
C MET A 209 19.64 23.46 5.23
N GLU A 210 19.49 24.78 5.30
CA GLU A 210 20.52 25.68 5.81
C GLU A 210 20.87 25.39 7.28
N THR A 211 19.87 25.09 8.11
CA THR A 211 20.08 24.70 9.50
C THR A 211 20.90 23.41 9.59
N TYR A 212 20.62 22.42 8.75
CA TYR A 212 21.36 21.15 8.72
C TYR A 212 22.79 21.35 8.22
N GLU A 213 22.99 22.21 7.22
CA GLU A 213 24.32 22.57 6.72
C GLU A 213 25.13 23.28 7.81
N LYS A 214 24.52 24.24 8.53
CA LYS A 214 25.16 24.97 9.64
C LYS A 214 25.49 24.07 10.83
N LYS A 215 24.63 23.08 11.15
CA LYS A 215 24.87 22.10 12.20
C LYS A 215 25.85 20.99 11.79
N GLY A 216 26.31 20.98 10.54
CA GLY A 216 27.23 19.97 10.01
C GLY A 216 26.59 18.60 9.76
N TYR A 217 25.26 18.50 9.75
CA TYR A 217 24.54 17.25 9.49
C TYR A 217 24.58 16.87 8.01
N ILE A 218 24.67 17.87 7.13
CA ILE A 218 24.78 17.70 5.68
C ILE A 218 25.87 18.62 5.13
N SER A 219 26.44 18.26 3.98
CA SER A 219 27.39 19.08 3.24
C SER A 219 27.09 19.04 1.75
N ARG A 220 27.37 20.14 1.04
CA ARG A 220 27.27 20.20 -0.42
C ARG A 220 28.37 19.37 -1.05
N VAL A 221 28.01 18.65 -2.11
CA VAL A 221 28.89 17.72 -2.79
C VAL A 221 29.29 18.31 -4.14
N LEU A 222 30.56 18.64 -4.31
CA LEU A 222 31.13 19.33 -5.49
C LEU A 222 31.41 18.40 -6.70
N GLU A 223 30.67 17.30 -6.82
CA GLU A 223 30.74 16.33 -7.93
C GLU A 223 31.92 15.32 -7.98
N HIS A 224 31.63 14.17 -8.61
CA HIS A 224 32.48 12.97 -8.85
C HIS A 224 33.18 12.33 -7.64
N GLN A 225 32.45 11.53 -6.85
CA GLN A 225 33.11 10.46 -6.09
C GLN A 225 32.28 9.17 -6.08
N SER A 226 32.89 8.15 -6.70
CA SER A 226 32.71 6.69 -6.61
C SER A 226 31.34 6.08 -6.97
N ASN A 227 31.39 4.94 -7.67
CA ASN A 227 30.27 4.03 -7.94
C ASN A 227 29.70 3.36 -6.66
N GLU A 228 30.23 3.65 -5.48
CA GLU A 228 29.75 3.11 -4.20
C GLU A 228 28.72 3.98 -3.46
N VAL A 229 28.18 5.04 -4.09
CA VAL A 229 27.18 5.90 -3.44
C VAL A 229 25.78 5.28 -3.54
N ARG A 230 25.05 5.27 -2.42
CA ARG A 230 23.62 4.94 -2.34
C ARG A 230 22.85 6.15 -1.83
N PHE A 231 21.72 6.45 -2.46
CA PHE A 231 20.88 7.59 -2.10
C PHE A 231 19.79 7.16 -1.12
N VAL A 232 19.68 7.83 0.02
CA VAL A 232 18.59 7.60 0.98
C VAL A 232 17.41 8.50 0.58
N PRO A 233 16.13 8.20 0.87
CA PRO A 233 15.08 9.21 0.73
C PRO A 233 15.15 10.27 1.83
N HIS A 234 14.86 11.54 1.49
CA HIS A 234 14.55 12.58 2.48
C HIS A 234 13.03 12.66 2.62
N TYR A 235 12.50 12.27 3.78
CA TYR A 235 11.10 12.49 4.13
C TYR A 235 10.99 13.79 4.94
N GLN A 236 10.13 14.70 4.51
CA GLN A 236 9.70 15.80 5.38
C GLN A 236 8.56 15.28 6.23
N GLU A 237 8.78 15.10 7.53
CA GLU A 237 7.69 14.95 8.48
C GLU A 237 7.47 16.24 9.26
N GLN A 238 6.20 16.64 9.35
CA GLN A 238 5.71 17.66 10.25
C GLN A 238 5.48 17.01 11.61
N THR A 239 6.51 16.77 12.42
CA THR A 239 6.45 16.81 13.90
C THR A 239 7.78 16.39 14.51
N SER A 240 7.95 16.85 15.73
CA SER A 240 9.14 16.86 16.59
C SER A 240 9.78 15.49 16.79
N PHE A 241 11.12 15.51 16.85
CA PHE A 241 12.05 14.46 17.30
C PHE A 241 12.58 13.47 16.25
N LEU A 242 13.91 13.53 16.09
CA LEU A 242 14.83 12.66 15.32
C LEU A 242 14.71 12.71 13.79
N ASN A 243 15.37 13.73 13.23
CA ASN A 243 15.49 13.95 11.79
C ASN A 243 16.70 13.22 11.19
N PHE A 244 16.47 12.30 10.26
CA PHE A 244 17.52 11.75 9.38
C PHE A 244 17.47 12.42 8.00
N ALA A 245 18.60 13.03 7.61
CA ALA A 245 18.80 13.69 6.33
C ALA A 245 19.20 12.69 5.22
N LEU A 246 19.14 13.18 3.97
CA LEU A 246 19.82 12.56 2.84
C LEU A 246 21.33 12.83 2.94
N VAL A 247 22.03 12.03 3.71
CA VAL A 247 23.49 12.10 3.83
C VAL A 247 24.11 11.32 2.66
N LYS A 248 24.91 11.98 1.83
CA LYS A 248 25.92 11.27 1.04
C LYS A 248 26.88 10.65 2.04
N LEU A 249 26.91 9.32 2.14
CA LEU A 249 27.97 8.63 2.87
C LEU A 249 29.27 8.85 2.10
N ALA A 250 29.96 9.94 2.42
CA ALA A 250 31.34 10.12 2.02
C ALA A 250 32.17 9.02 2.70
N SER A 251 33.09 8.47 1.92
CA SER A 251 34.11 7.52 2.35
C SER A 251 34.77 7.98 3.65
N LEU A 252 34.62 7.20 4.71
CA LEU A 252 35.62 7.18 5.77
C LEU A 252 36.69 6.20 5.31
N THR A 253 37.77 6.74 4.77
CA THR A 253 39.07 6.06 4.73
C THR A 253 39.45 5.63 6.15
N SER A 254 40.01 4.42 6.23
CA SER A 254 40.57 3.69 7.38
C SER A 254 40.76 4.45 8.68
#